data_AF-A0A1G1NSQ9-F1
#
_entry.id   AF-A0A1G1NSQ9-F1
#
_cell.length_a   1.000
_cell.length_b   1.000
_cell.length_c   1.000
_cell.angle_alpha   90.00
_cell.angle_beta   90.00
_cell.angle_gamma   90.00
#
_symmetry.space_group_name_H-M   'P 1'
#
loop_
_entity.id
_entity.type
_entity.pdbx_description
1 polymer ?
#
loop_
_entity_poly.entity_id
_entity_poly.type
_entity_poly.pdbx_seq_one_letter_code
_entity_poly.pdbx_strand_id
1 'polypeptide(L)'
;MTCEVILVNMIFKRFILNTLKDELPRPEVNILLGARQVGKTTLMRGLEAYAKDRGLKTHFYDLEQPSVLADFNRSDSELINMFKESGDVVFVDEFQYLQNASKIFKALFDAKSKIKIFCSGSSSLQIHKHLKESLAGRRFLYRVYPLTLDEIKQHLKEYSLEQYLLYGGLPGLLHEPEVKRKQQILNELLGSFILKDIKSLVKEENIRAFNQLMYLLAENQGSTISMTNLANQINMSTKAINRYLDILEQTYVNYRIYSYSNNLGNELKKSCKTYLYDLGIRNIILKDFSGVTQRKDRGTLFETFVYLKLQTLLEPNSEIKFWRTKDGDEVDFILVKDRKPFPVEVKANLEKNEIPRGLNRFLLRYKNTTQAFLINQKERGCIEHHSCKIHFLTFEDFSKWDRTFLDNLG
;
A
#
# COMPACT_ATOMS: atom_id res chain seq x y z
N MET A 1 -19.73 3.46 31.20
CA MET A 1 -18.49 4.12 30.71
C MET A 1 -17.32 3.22 31.04
N THR A 2 -16.84 2.39 30.10
CA THR A 2 -15.51 1.72 30.08
C THR A 2 -15.59 0.50 29.13
N CYS A 3 -15.53 0.78 27.82
CA CYS A 3 -15.08 -0.16 26.78
C CYS A 3 -14.82 0.64 25.50
N GLU A 4 -15.65 1.65 25.20
CA GLU A 4 -15.42 2.58 24.07
C GLU A 4 -14.18 3.47 24.24
N VAL A 5 -13.78 3.78 25.48
CA VAL A 5 -12.60 4.64 25.74
C VAL A 5 -11.26 3.90 25.53
N ILE A 6 -11.25 2.57 25.53
CA ILE A 6 -10.01 1.78 25.34
C ILE A 6 -9.69 1.60 23.84
N LEU A 7 -10.69 1.62 22.96
CA LEU A 7 -10.51 1.52 21.51
C LEU A 7 -9.93 2.79 20.87
N VAL A 8 -10.04 3.95 21.53
CA VAL A 8 -9.64 5.25 20.97
C VAL A 8 -8.15 5.58 21.16
N ASN A 9 -7.44 4.88 22.06
CA ASN A 9 -6.10 5.32 22.53
C ASN A 9 -4.91 4.41 22.20
N MET A 10 -5.09 3.29 21.48
CA MET A 10 -3.94 2.49 21.04
C MET A 10 -3.48 2.88 19.64
N ILE A 11 -2.55 3.83 19.59
CA ILE A 11 -1.75 4.11 18.40
C ILE A 11 -0.80 2.92 18.20
N PHE A 12 -1.11 2.04 17.25
CA PHE A 12 -0.13 1.05 16.79
C PHE A 12 1.12 1.79 16.31
N LYS A 13 2.28 1.43 16.85
CA LYS A 13 3.57 1.94 16.39
C LYS A 13 3.77 1.54 14.92
N ARG A 14 3.70 2.56 14.06
CA ARG A 14 3.90 2.46 12.60
C ARG A 14 5.36 2.69 12.26
N PHE A 15 5.97 1.88 11.41
CA PHE A 15 7.36 2.10 11.00
C PHE A 15 7.56 3.42 10.25
N ILE A 16 6.60 3.77 9.39
CA ILE A 16 6.59 5.03 8.63
C ILE A 16 6.59 6.27 9.53
N LEU A 17 6.17 6.15 10.79
CA LEU A 17 6.20 7.28 11.73
C LEU A 17 7.64 7.78 11.95
N ASN A 18 8.63 6.89 11.99
CA ASN A 18 10.03 7.31 12.13
C ASN A 18 10.48 8.16 10.94
N THR A 19 10.17 7.72 9.71
CA THR A 19 10.43 8.52 8.51
C THR A 19 9.75 9.89 8.57
N LEU A 20 8.48 9.95 8.98
CA LEU A 20 7.76 11.23 9.08
C LEU A 20 8.30 12.15 10.18
N LYS A 21 8.88 11.59 11.26
CA LYS A 21 9.55 12.39 12.29
C LYS A 21 10.80 13.08 11.76
N ASP A 22 11.53 12.43 10.86
CA ASP A 22 12.73 12.99 10.22
C ASP A 22 12.40 14.14 9.25
N GLU A 23 11.13 14.25 8.84
CA GLU A 23 10.62 15.30 7.96
C GLU A 23 10.25 16.58 8.71
N LEU A 24 10.01 16.53 10.03
CA LEU A 24 9.65 17.71 10.83
C LEU A 24 10.54 18.94 10.59
N PRO A 25 11.88 18.84 10.55
CA PRO A 25 12.75 20.00 10.31
C PRO A 25 12.83 20.43 8.84
N ARG A 26 12.23 19.68 7.90
CA ARG A 26 12.31 19.93 6.46
C ARG A 26 11.20 20.88 6.01
N PRO A 27 11.43 21.82 5.08
CA PRO A 27 10.42 22.81 4.68
C PRO A 27 9.30 22.25 3.80
N GLU A 28 9.50 21.11 3.14
CA GLU A 28 8.55 20.55 2.19
C GLU A 28 7.25 20.13 2.85
N VAL A 29 6.14 20.23 2.10
CA VAL A 29 4.84 19.74 2.56
C VAL A 29 4.80 18.22 2.42
N ASN A 30 4.61 17.50 3.51
CA ASN A 30 4.49 16.03 3.46
C ASN A 30 3.02 15.63 3.36
N ILE A 31 2.70 14.85 2.33
CA ILE A 31 1.34 14.40 2.07
C ILE A 31 1.26 12.89 2.24
N LEU A 32 0.44 12.46 3.19
CA LEU A 32 0.12 11.07 3.47
C LEU A 32 -1.03 10.62 2.58
N LEU A 33 -0.79 9.58 1.80
CA LEU A 33 -1.71 9.03 0.82
C LEU A 33 -1.90 7.54 1.08
N GLY A 34 -3.07 7.01 0.78
CA GLY A 34 -3.35 5.59 0.95
C GLY A 34 -4.85 5.33 1.03
N ALA A 35 -5.21 4.04 0.95
CA ALA A 35 -6.58 3.59 0.99
C ALA A 35 -7.33 4.10 2.24
N ARG A 36 -8.66 4.04 2.20
CA ARG A 36 -9.49 4.44 3.34
C ARG A 36 -9.17 3.56 4.55
N GLN A 37 -9.18 4.16 5.74
CA GLN A 37 -9.03 3.46 7.02
C GLN A 37 -7.72 2.70 7.27
N VAL A 38 -6.66 2.97 6.50
CA VAL A 38 -5.31 2.45 6.79
C VAL A 38 -4.61 3.13 7.98
N GLY A 39 -5.26 4.10 8.64
CA GLY A 39 -4.74 4.80 9.83
C GLY A 39 -4.00 6.11 9.57
N LYS A 40 -4.31 6.83 8.47
CA LYS A 40 -3.66 8.12 8.13
C LYS A 40 -3.84 9.18 9.22
N THR A 41 -5.07 9.44 9.64
CA THR A 41 -5.41 10.36 10.74
C THR A 41 -4.70 9.99 12.03
N THR A 42 -4.74 8.72 12.42
CA THR A 42 -4.06 8.21 13.62
C THR A 42 -2.55 8.45 13.55
N LEU A 43 -1.94 8.23 12.39
CA LEU A 43 -0.51 8.50 12.16
C LEU A 43 -0.18 9.99 12.31
N MET A 44 -1.02 10.90 11.80
CA MET A 44 -0.85 12.34 11.97
C MET A 44 -1.03 12.78 13.42
N ARG A 45 -2.00 12.21 14.15
CA ARG A 45 -2.16 12.46 15.60
C ARG A 45 -0.96 11.99 16.41
N GLY A 46 -0.39 10.84 16.07
CA GLY A 46 0.86 10.37 16.69
C GLY A 46 2.05 11.29 16.41
N LEU A 47 2.13 11.85 15.20
CA LEU A 47 3.16 12.83 14.84
C LEU A 47 2.94 14.18 15.53
N GLU A 48 1.68 14.61 15.68
CA GLU A 48 1.29 15.80 16.43
C GLU A 48 1.72 15.69 17.90
N ALA A 49 1.42 14.56 18.55
CA ALA A 49 1.86 14.30 19.93
C ALA A 49 3.39 14.38 20.07
N TYR A 50 4.11 13.74 19.15
CA TYR A 50 5.58 13.80 19.13
C TYR A 50 6.14 15.22 18.92
N ALA A 51 5.49 16.03 18.09
CA ALA A 51 5.89 17.43 17.89
C ALA A 51 5.66 18.26 19.17
N LYS A 52 4.52 18.06 19.85
CA LYS A 52 4.22 18.72 21.13
C LYS A 52 5.21 18.33 22.23
N ASP A 53 5.61 17.06 22.31
CA ASP A 53 6.62 16.58 23.26
C ASP A 53 7.99 17.26 23.06
N ARG A 54 8.25 17.83 21.87
CA ARG A 54 9.44 18.63 21.56
C ARG A 54 9.24 20.13 21.73
N GLY A 55 8.12 20.56 22.31
CA GLY A 55 7.79 21.96 22.54
C GLY A 55 7.35 22.73 21.31
N LEU A 56 7.02 22.06 20.19
CA LEU A 56 6.50 22.73 19.00
C LEU A 56 5.03 23.08 19.18
N LYS A 57 4.65 24.30 18.81
CA LYS A 57 3.23 24.70 18.75
C LYS A 57 2.60 24.04 17.53
N THR A 58 1.59 23.20 17.74
CA THR A 58 0.91 22.51 16.65
C THR A 58 -0.56 22.93 16.52
N HIS A 59 -1.10 22.77 15.31
CA HIS A 59 -2.54 22.87 15.08
C HIS A 59 -3.00 21.74 14.16
N PHE A 60 -4.20 21.21 14.40
CA PHE A 60 -4.77 20.13 13.60
C PHE A 60 -6.15 20.52 13.07
N TYR A 61 -6.25 20.59 11.74
CA TYR A 61 -7.48 20.85 11.01
C TYR A 61 -8.01 19.54 10.43
N ASP A 62 -9.18 19.10 10.89
CA ASP A 62 -9.92 17.99 10.28
C ASP A 62 -11.00 18.56 9.36
N LEU A 63 -10.79 18.46 8.04
CA LEU A 63 -11.69 19.08 7.07
C LEU A 63 -12.96 18.26 6.78
N GLU A 64 -13.10 17.04 7.33
CA GLU A 64 -14.41 16.36 7.34
C GLU A 64 -15.36 16.99 8.36
N GLN A 65 -14.85 17.71 9.37
CA GLN A 65 -15.68 18.42 10.34
C GLN A 65 -16.30 19.69 9.74
N PRO A 66 -17.63 19.82 9.67
CA PRO A 66 -18.28 20.96 9.02
C PRO A 66 -17.90 22.32 9.63
N SER A 67 -17.72 22.39 10.95
CA SER A 67 -17.32 23.62 11.65
C SER A 67 -15.92 24.07 11.26
N VAL A 68 -14.97 23.13 11.16
CA VAL A 68 -13.61 23.40 10.73
C VAL A 68 -13.59 23.77 9.25
N LEU A 69 -14.31 23.03 8.40
CA LEU A 69 -14.37 23.31 6.96
C LEU A 69 -14.92 24.71 6.66
N ALA A 70 -15.88 25.20 7.45
CA ALA A 70 -16.42 26.54 7.31
C ALA A 70 -15.35 27.63 7.48
N ASP A 71 -14.35 27.42 8.34
CA ASP A 71 -13.22 28.34 8.51
C ASP A 71 -12.32 28.42 7.27
N PHE A 72 -12.37 27.42 6.39
CA PHE A 72 -11.61 27.41 5.14
C PHE A 72 -12.33 28.10 3.97
N ASN A 73 -13.56 28.59 4.18
CA ASN A 73 -14.29 29.40 3.20
C ASN A 73 -13.87 30.88 3.29
N ARG A 74 -12.59 31.15 3.05
CA ARG A 74 -11.96 32.47 3.14
C ARG A 74 -11.12 32.74 1.89
N SER A 75 -10.68 33.98 1.70
CA SER A 75 -9.74 34.31 0.62
C SER A 75 -8.40 33.58 0.79
N ASP A 76 -7.68 33.35 -0.31
CA ASP A 76 -6.35 32.70 -0.27
C ASP A 76 -5.39 33.43 0.68
N SER A 77 -5.44 34.77 0.74
CA SER A 77 -4.62 35.59 1.65
C SER A 77 -4.95 35.36 3.13
N GLU A 78 -6.24 35.27 3.47
CA GLU A 78 -6.67 35.00 4.84
C GLU A 78 -6.27 33.59 5.27
N LEU A 79 -6.38 32.60 4.37
CA LEU A 79 -5.94 31.25 4.65
C LEU A 79 -4.43 31.20 4.88
N ILE A 80 -3.63 31.83 4.02
CA ILE A 80 -2.17 31.90 4.19
C ILE A 80 -1.80 32.51 5.56
N ASN A 81 -2.47 33.57 5.98
CA ASN A 81 -2.24 34.18 7.30
C ASN A 81 -2.68 33.26 8.44
N MET A 82 -3.84 32.61 8.31
CA MET A 82 -4.32 31.61 9.26
C MET A 82 -3.29 30.51 9.49
N PHE A 83 -2.75 29.91 8.41
CA PHE A 83 -1.68 28.90 8.51
C PHE A 83 -0.41 29.43 9.20
N LYS A 84 -0.03 30.70 8.97
CA LYS A 84 1.12 31.33 9.62
C LYS A 84 0.95 31.53 11.12
N GLU A 85 -0.28 31.71 11.57
CA GLU A 85 -0.61 31.94 12.98
C GLU A 85 -0.86 30.63 13.75
N SER A 86 -1.13 29.53 13.03
CA SER A 86 -1.42 28.21 13.59
C SER A 86 -0.29 27.62 14.44
N GLY A 87 0.98 27.99 14.17
CA GLY A 87 2.14 27.54 14.94
C GLY A 87 3.29 27.03 14.08
N ASP A 88 4.14 26.21 14.69
CA ASP A 88 5.33 25.64 14.05
C ASP A 88 4.97 24.46 13.13
N VAL A 89 3.94 23.68 13.48
CA VAL A 89 3.51 22.50 12.69
C VAL A 89 1.99 22.50 12.51
N VAL A 90 1.54 22.41 11.27
CA VAL A 90 0.12 22.33 10.92
C VAL A 90 -0.18 20.99 10.28
N PHE A 91 -1.22 20.35 10.80
CA PHE A 91 -1.78 19.11 10.30
C PHE A 91 -3.11 19.40 9.62
N VAL A 92 -3.30 18.93 8.38
CA VAL A 92 -4.55 19.08 7.62
C VAL A 92 -5.04 17.71 7.17
N ASP A 93 -6.05 17.18 7.83
CA ASP A 93 -6.68 15.92 7.46
C ASP A 93 -7.74 16.12 6.37
N GLU A 94 -7.87 15.10 5.52
CA GLU A 94 -8.73 15.08 4.33
C GLU A 94 -8.61 16.40 3.51
N PHE A 95 -7.36 16.83 3.25
CA PHE A 95 -7.05 18.13 2.65
C PHE A 95 -7.70 18.37 1.28
N GLN A 96 -8.26 17.33 0.64
CA GLN A 96 -8.98 17.49 -0.61
C GLN A 96 -10.25 18.34 -0.53
N TYR A 97 -10.78 18.55 0.67
CA TYR A 97 -11.86 19.50 0.89
C TYR A 97 -11.39 20.97 0.77
N LEU A 98 -10.08 21.22 0.82
CA LEU A 98 -9.49 22.53 0.61
C LEU A 98 -9.25 22.80 -0.89
N GLN A 99 -10.16 23.55 -1.52
CA GLN A 99 -10.16 23.80 -2.97
C GLN A 99 -8.85 24.40 -3.50
N ASN A 100 -8.26 25.36 -2.78
CA ASN A 100 -7.04 26.07 -3.20
C ASN A 100 -5.76 25.55 -2.53
N ALA A 101 -5.76 24.31 -2.00
CA ALA A 101 -4.65 23.75 -1.23
C ALA A 101 -3.29 23.91 -1.91
N SER A 102 -3.21 23.61 -3.22
CA SER A 102 -1.96 23.73 -3.99
C SER A 102 -1.39 25.14 -4.01
N LYS A 103 -2.24 26.17 -4.16
CA LYS A 103 -1.82 27.57 -4.21
C LYS A 103 -1.33 28.03 -2.84
N ILE A 104 -2.09 27.70 -1.80
CA ILE A 104 -1.79 28.07 -0.41
C ILE A 104 -0.46 27.45 0.03
N PHE A 105 -0.29 26.15 -0.16
CA PHE A 105 0.93 25.42 0.20
C PHE A 105 2.16 25.93 -0.57
N LYS A 106 1.99 26.24 -1.87
CA LYS A 106 3.04 26.85 -2.67
C LYS A 106 3.46 28.21 -2.11
N ALA A 107 2.50 29.09 -1.80
CA ALA A 107 2.78 30.41 -1.27
C ALA A 107 3.49 30.35 0.09
N LEU A 108 3.07 29.44 0.98
CA LEU A 108 3.70 29.24 2.28
C LEU A 108 5.15 28.76 2.16
N PHE A 109 5.39 27.78 1.27
CA PHE A 109 6.73 27.24 0.99
C PHE A 109 7.66 28.28 0.34
N ASP A 110 7.20 28.96 -0.71
CA ASP A 110 8.00 29.95 -1.46
C ASP A 110 8.34 31.18 -0.59
N ALA A 111 7.43 31.55 0.33
CA ALA A 111 7.68 32.61 1.31
C ALA A 111 8.67 32.20 2.42
N LYS A 112 9.18 30.96 2.42
CA LYS A 112 10.04 30.39 3.47
C LYS A 112 9.44 30.56 4.87
N SER A 113 8.13 30.36 4.97
CA SER A 113 7.43 30.41 6.25
C SER A 113 8.02 29.35 7.17
N LYS A 114 8.20 29.64 8.46
CA LYS A 114 8.75 28.70 9.45
C LYS A 114 7.80 27.57 9.85
N ILE A 115 6.77 27.31 9.03
CA ILE A 115 5.68 26.39 9.34
C ILE A 115 5.95 25.08 8.61
N LYS A 116 5.89 23.98 9.34
CA LYS A 116 5.86 22.64 8.78
C LYS A 116 4.43 22.22 8.49
N ILE A 117 4.16 21.65 7.33
CA ILE A 117 2.81 21.18 6.96
C ILE A 117 2.81 19.67 6.70
N PHE A 118 1.94 18.96 7.39
CA PHE A 118 1.57 17.58 7.12
C PHE A 118 0.10 17.52 6.70
N CYS A 119 -0.20 16.83 5.60
CA CYS A 119 -1.57 16.65 5.15
C CYS A 119 -1.88 15.18 4.89
N SER A 120 -3.12 14.76 5.07
CA SER A 120 -3.62 13.47 4.59
C SER A 120 -4.77 13.66 3.63
N GLY A 121 -4.82 12.81 2.61
CA GLY A 121 -5.94 12.78 1.69
C GLY A 121 -6.29 11.34 1.36
N SER A 122 -7.57 11.05 1.39
CA SER A 122 -8.09 9.91 0.65
C SER A 122 -7.97 10.15 -0.85
N SER A 123 -7.83 9.03 -1.55
CA SER A 123 -7.16 8.86 -2.82
C SER A 123 -7.98 9.32 -4.05
N SER A 124 -8.43 10.58 -4.10
CA SER A 124 -9.20 11.06 -5.25
C SER A 124 -8.27 11.37 -6.45
N LEU A 125 -8.64 10.88 -7.64
CA LEU A 125 -7.87 11.04 -8.88
C LEU A 125 -7.56 12.51 -9.21
N GLN A 126 -8.51 13.40 -8.91
CA GLN A 126 -8.39 14.83 -9.19
C GLN A 126 -7.32 15.50 -8.32
N ILE A 127 -7.26 15.12 -7.04
CA ILE A 127 -6.24 15.59 -6.09
C ILE A 127 -4.86 15.19 -6.60
N HIS A 128 -4.68 13.93 -6.98
CA HIS A 128 -3.38 13.41 -7.40
C HIS A 128 -2.84 14.14 -8.64
N LYS A 129 -3.68 14.47 -9.62
CA LYS A 129 -3.25 15.16 -10.83
C LYS A 129 -2.90 16.63 -10.56
N HIS A 130 -3.80 17.37 -9.92
CA HIS A 130 -3.60 18.80 -9.68
C HIS A 130 -2.48 19.11 -8.68
N LEU A 131 -2.34 18.31 -7.61
CA LEU A 131 -1.20 18.45 -6.68
C LEU A 131 0.12 18.07 -7.34
N LYS A 132 0.12 17.08 -8.24
CA LYS A 132 1.35 16.63 -8.86
C LYS A 132 2.01 17.74 -9.65
N GLU A 133 1.21 18.44 -10.44
CA GLU A 133 1.64 19.53 -11.31
C GLU A 133 1.96 20.80 -10.51
N SER A 134 1.11 21.18 -9.55
CA SER A 134 1.19 22.51 -8.91
C SER A 134 2.22 22.62 -7.78
N LEU A 135 2.54 21.51 -7.09
CA LEU A 135 3.45 21.47 -5.94
C LEU A 135 4.77 20.73 -6.24
N ALA A 136 5.11 20.53 -7.51
CA ALA A 136 6.37 19.90 -7.89
C ALA A 136 7.58 20.61 -7.23
N GLY A 137 8.47 19.81 -6.62
CA GLY A 137 9.64 20.28 -5.88
C GLY A 137 9.36 20.89 -4.50
N ARG A 138 8.10 20.94 -4.05
CA ARG A 138 7.68 21.57 -2.78
C ARG A 138 6.98 20.61 -1.82
N ARG A 139 6.82 19.35 -2.25
CA ARG A 139 6.11 18.32 -1.48
C ARG A 139 6.81 16.97 -1.59
N PHE A 140 6.64 16.17 -0.55
CA PHE A 140 6.95 14.75 -0.55
C PHE A 140 5.69 13.93 -0.29
N LEU A 141 5.59 12.75 -0.94
CA LEU A 141 4.46 11.84 -0.78
C LEU A 141 4.87 10.63 0.03
N TYR A 142 4.04 10.27 0.99
CA TYR A 142 4.23 9.08 1.83
C TYR A 142 3.03 8.18 1.67
N ARG A 143 3.27 6.95 1.22
CA ARG A 143 2.23 5.94 1.09
C ARG A 143 2.03 5.24 2.43
N VAL A 144 0.80 5.23 2.90
CA VAL A 144 0.35 4.57 4.12
C VAL A 144 -0.37 3.30 3.72
N TYR A 145 0.21 2.15 4.06
CA TYR A 145 -0.35 0.82 3.79
C TYR A 145 -1.19 0.32 4.99
N PRO A 146 -1.98 -0.75 4.86
CA PRO A 146 -2.42 -1.52 6.02
C PRO A 146 -1.23 -1.92 6.92
N LEU A 147 -1.51 -2.21 8.19
CA LEU A 147 -0.47 -2.64 9.13
C LEU A 147 0.15 -3.95 8.63
N THR A 148 1.47 -4.02 8.67
CA THR A 148 2.19 -5.28 8.41
C THR A 148 2.03 -6.25 9.58
N LEU A 149 2.22 -7.55 9.34
CA LEU A 149 2.19 -8.55 10.41
C LEU A 149 3.15 -8.21 11.56
N ASP A 150 4.35 -7.70 11.26
CA ASP A 150 5.31 -7.33 12.29
C ASP A 150 4.85 -6.12 13.13
N GLU A 151 4.27 -5.08 12.51
CA GLU A 151 3.69 -3.94 13.24
C GLU A 151 2.56 -4.40 14.18
N ILE A 152 1.76 -5.37 13.75
CA ILE A 152 0.70 -5.96 14.58
C ILE A 152 1.32 -6.74 15.74
N LYS A 153 2.28 -7.63 15.48
CA LYS A 153 2.92 -8.48 16.49
C LYS A 153 3.70 -7.69 17.56
N GLN A 154 4.17 -6.49 17.24
CA GLN A 154 4.77 -5.60 18.25
C GLN A 154 3.78 -5.20 19.35
N HIS A 155 2.47 -5.26 19.10
CA HIS A 155 1.41 -4.91 20.05
C HIS A 155 0.60 -6.13 20.49
N LEU A 156 0.35 -7.05 19.56
CA LEU A 156 -0.43 -8.27 19.74
C LEU A 156 0.47 -9.48 19.44
N LYS A 157 1.34 -9.85 20.40
CA LYS A 157 2.37 -10.88 20.21
C LYS A 157 1.81 -12.23 19.73
N GLU A 158 0.60 -12.57 20.17
CA GLU A 158 -0.09 -13.83 19.82
C GLU A 158 -0.82 -13.78 18.47
N TYR A 159 -0.80 -12.64 17.75
CA TYR A 159 -1.47 -12.52 16.47
C TYR A 159 -0.75 -13.39 15.41
N SER A 160 -1.43 -14.40 14.88
CA SER A 160 -0.79 -15.39 14.02
C SER A 160 -0.72 -14.96 12.55
N LEU A 161 0.22 -15.54 11.79
CA LEU A 161 0.24 -15.38 10.34
C LEU A 161 -1.09 -15.84 9.70
N GLU A 162 -1.70 -16.91 10.21
CA GLU A 162 -2.99 -17.38 9.71
C GLU A 162 -4.10 -16.34 9.87
N GLN A 163 -4.17 -15.68 11.04
CA GLN A 163 -5.12 -14.58 11.25
C GLN A 163 -4.89 -13.44 10.27
N TYR A 164 -3.63 -13.09 10.00
CA TYR A 164 -3.27 -12.06 9.02
C TYR A 164 -3.68 -12.45 7.60
N LEU A 165 -3.44 -13.71 7.20
CA LEU A 165 -3.82 -14.22 5.88
C LEU A 165 -5.33 -14.22 5.66
N LEU A 166 -6.12 -14.37 6.73
CA LEU A 166 -7.57 -14.34 6.67
C LEU A 166 -8.16 -12.94 6.73
N TYR A 167 -7.68 -12.07 7.63
CA TYR A 167 -8.32 -10.80 7.96
C TYR A 167 -7.53 -9.56 7.54
N GLY A 168 -6.29 -9.70 7.07
CA GLY A 168 -5.46 -8.60 6.63
C GLY A 168 -4.93 -7.73 7.76
N GLY A 169 -4.52 -6.51 7.39
CA GLY A 169 -3.80 -5.57 8.25
C GLY A 169 -4.57 -4.28 8.57
N LEU A 170 -5.88 -4.22 8.29
CA LEU A 170 -6.65 -3.01 8.55
C LEU A 170 -6.77 -2.76 10.07
N PRO A 171 -6.35 -1.58 10.59
CA PRO A 171 -6.31 -1.30 12.03
C PRO A 171 -7.62 -1.57 12.77
N GLY A 172 -8.76 -1.25 12.14
CA GLY A 172 -10.09 -1.41 12.74
C GLY A 172 -10.48 -2.87 13.07
N LEU A 173 -9.74 -3.87 12.58
CA LEU A 173 -10.02 -5.29 12.80
C LEU A 173 -9.22 -5.91 13.95
N LEU A 174 -8.16 -5.25 14.42
CA LEU A 174 -7.13 -5.90 15.25
C LEU A 174 -7.60 -6.22 16.66
N HIS A 175 -8.52 -5.43 17.21
CA HIS A 175 -9.06 -5.62 18.55
C HIS A 175 -10.40 -6.34 18.58
N GLU A 176 -10.97 -6.65 17.42
CA GLU A 176 -12.22 -7.38 17.34
C GLU A 176 -11.95 -8.89 17.51
N PRO A 177 -12.37 -9.55 18.59
CA PRO A 177 -12.15 -11.00 18.73
C PRO A 177 -13.15 -11.83 17.92
N GLU A 178 -14.35 -11.33 17.64
CA GLU A 178 -15.42 -12.12 17.03
C GLU A 178 -15.28 -12.20 15.49
N VAL A 179 -15.18 -13.42 14.98
CA VAL A 179 -15.02 -13.69 13.53
C VAL A 179 -16.13 -13.04 12.69
N LYS A 180 -17.39 -13.19 13.11
CA LYS A 180 -18.54 -12.63 12.39
C LYS A 180 -18.49 -11.10 12.36
N ARG A 181 -18.07 -10.48 13.47
CA ARG A 181 -17.94 -9.03 13.58
C ARG A 181 -16.80 -8.51 12.69
N LYS A 182 -15.65 -9.20 12.61
CA LYS A 182 -14.59 -8.87 11.64
C LYS A 182 -15.10 -8.87 10.20
N GLN A 183 -15.88 -9.89 9.83
CA GLN A 183 -16.46 -10.00 8.48
C GLN A 183 -17.46 -8.88 8.19
N GLN A 184 -18.29 -8.50 9.18
CA GLN A 184 -19.20 -7.36 9.08
C GLN A 184 -18.43 -6.05 8.85
N ILE A 185 -17.39 -5.79 9.66
CA ILE A 185 -16.54 -4.61 9.52
C ILE A 185 -15.96 -4.59 8.10
N LEU A 186 -15.28 -5.66 7.66
CA LEU A 186 -14.72 -5.76 6.31
C LEU A 186 -15.75 -5.47 5.19
N ASN A 187 -16.98 -5.98 5.35
CA ASN A 187 -18.05 -5.73 4.39
C ASN A 187 -18.50 -4.26 4.38
N GLU A 188 -18.60 -3.62 5.55
CA GLU A 188 -18.88 -2.19 5.67
C GLU A 188 -17.75 -1.34 5.07
N LEU A 189 -16.49 -1.78 5.18
CA LEU A 189 -15.33 -1.08 4.60
C LEU A 189 -15.39 -1.11 3.08
N LEU A 190 -15.65 -2.28 2.51
CA LEU A 190 -15.82 -2.46 1.07
C LEU A 190 -17.00 -1.62 0.54
N GLY A 191 -18.15 -1.66 1.22
CA GLY A 191 -19.32 -0.86 0.86
C GLY A 191 -19.05 0.64 0.92
N SER A 192 -18.37 1.10 1.98
CA SER A 192 -18.00 2.51 2.15
C SER A 192 -17.05 3.00 1.07
N PHE A 193 -16.07 2.19 0.68
CA PHE A 193 -15.18 2.49 -0.45
C PHE A 193 -15.96 2.67 -1.75
N ILE A 194 -16.85 1.72 -2.08
CA ILE A 194 -17.65 1.79 -3.31
C ILE A 194 -18.54 3.05 -3.30
N LEU A 195 -19.20 3.34 -2.18
CA LEU A 195 -20.15 4.45 -2.09
C LEU A 195 -19.47 5.83 -2.05
N LYS A 196 -18.39 5.98 -1.29
CA LYS A 196 -17.76 7.29 -1.05
C LYS A 196 -16.68 7.60 -2.08
N ASP A 197 -15.87 6.59 -2.43
CA ASP A 197 -14.65 6.83 -3.20
C ASP A 197 -14.87 6.51 -4.69
N ILE A 198 -15.77 5.57 -5.03
CA ILE A 198 -15.98 5.12 -6.41
C ILE A 198 -17.24 5.71 -7.07
N LYS A 199 -18.33 5.94 -6.33
CA LYS A 199 -19.62 6.37 -6.89
C LYS A 199 -19.54 7.64 -7.74
N SER A 200 -18.67 8.59 -7.40
CA SER A 200 -18.47 9.83 -8.17
C SER A 200 -17.57 9.65 -9.40
N LEU A 201 -16.80 8.56 -9.45
CA LEU A 201 -15.79 8.29 -10.49
C LEU A 201 -16.29 7.34 -11.58
N VAL A 202 -17.29 6.52 -11.24
CA VAL A 202 -17.91 5.51 -12.09
C VAL A 202 -19.38 5.88 -12.31
N LYS A 203 -19.86 5.77 -13.55
CA LYS A 203 -21.29 5.99 -13.83
C LYS A 203 -22.13 4.98 -13.06
N GLU A 204 -23.24 5.42 -12.50
CA GLU A 204 -24.12 4.61 -11.65
C GLU A 204 -24.55 3.28 -12.29
N GLU A 205 -24.88 3.31 -13.59
CA GLU A 205 -25.23 2.12 -14.40
C GLU A 205 -24.14 1.03 -14.45
N ASN A 206 -22.89 1.37 -14.15
CA ASN A 206 -21.74 0.46 -14.24
C ASN A 206 -21.23 -0.05 -12.89
N ILE A 207 -21.89 0.27 -11.77
CA ILE A 207 -21.45 -0.21 -10.44
C ILE A 207 -21.41 -1.74 -10.38
N ARG A 208 -22.38 -2.43 -10.99
CA ARG A 208 -22.39 -3.89 -11.07
C ARG A 208 -21.17 -4.44 -11.81
N ALA A 209 -20.81 -3.83 -12.93
CA ALA A 209 -19.64 -4.21 -13.72
C ALA A 209 -18.33 -3.94 -12.97
N PHE A 210 -18.26 -2.85 -12.22
CA PHE A 210 -17.13 -2.54 -11.34
C PHE A 210 -16.97 -3.58 -10.22
N ASN A 211 -18.07 -3.98 -9.56
CA ASN A 211 -18.04 -5.03 -8.55
C ASN A 211 -17.61 -6.38 -9.14
N GLN A 212 -18.06 -6.70 -10.36
CA GLN A 212 -17.62 -7.90 -11.06
C GLN A 212 -16.12 -7.86 -11.39
N LEU A 213 -15.60 -6.69 -11.80
CA LEU A 213 -14.16 -6.50 -11.99
C LEU A 213 -13.40 -6.76 -10.69
N MET A 214 -13.83 -6.16 -9.57
CA MET A 214 -13.20 -6.38 -8.26
C MET A 214 -13.16 -7.85 -7.87
N TYR A 215 -14.26 -8.59 -8.10
CA TYR A 215 -14.32 -10.03 -7.87
C TYR A 215 -13.31 -10.79 -8.73
N LEU A 216 -13.27 -10.53 -10.04
CA LEU A 216 -12.33 -11.18 -10.96
C LEU A 216 -10.87 -10.87 -10.62
N LEU A 217 -10.56 -9.66 -10.15
CA LEU A 217 -9.22 -9.30 -9.68
C LEU A 217 -8.83 -10.03 -8.39
N ALA A 218 -9.77 -10.19 -7.45
CA ALA A 218 -9.54 -10.95 -6.22
C ALA A 218 -9.30 -12.45 -6.51
N GLU A 219 -10.08 -13.01 -7.44
CA GLU A 219 -10.01 -14.41 -7.86
C GLU A 219 -8.73 -14.72 -8.63
N ASN A 220 -8.34 -13.85 -9.57
CA ASN A 220 -7.16 -14.02 -10.44
C ASN A 220 -5.92 -13.29 -9.90
N GLN A 221 -5.89 -12.97 -8.61
CA GLN A 221 -4.77 -12.30 -7.96
C GLN A 221 -3.47 -13.09 -8.14
N GLY A 222 -2.37 -12.41 -8.48
CA GLY A 222 -1.09 -13.06 -8.79
C GLY A 222 -1.02 -13.74 -10.16
N SER A 223 -2.11 -13.87 -10.89
CA SER A 223 -2.11 -14.38 -12.28
C SER A 223 -1.97 -13.25 -13.30
N THR A 224 -1.41 -13.56 -14.47
CA THR A 224 -1.35 -12.58 -15.57
C THR A 224 -2.75 -12.30 -16.10
N ILE A 225 -3.16 -11.03 -16.12
CA ILE A 225 -4.49 -10.63 -16.59
C ILE A 225 -4.47 -10.23 -18.08
N SER A 226 -5.56 -10.58 -18.78
CA SER A 226 -5.84 -10.14 -20.15
C SER A 226 -6.97 -9.13 -20.15
N MET A 227 -6.68 -7.90 -20.59
CA MET A 227 -7.68 -6.82 -20.65
C MET A 227 -8.85 -7.17 -21.57
N THR A 228 -8.56 -7.87 -22.67
CA THR A 228 -9.59 -8.37 -23.60
C THR A 228 -10.48 -9.41 -22.95
N ASN A 229 -9.91 -10.35 -22.18
CA ASN A 229 -10.70 -11.37 -21.51
C ASN A 229 -11.58 -10.78 -20.41
N LEU A 230 -11.02 -9.86 -19.60
CA LEU A 230 -11.79 -9.14 -18.57
C LEU A 230 -12.92 -8.33 -19.20
N ALA A 231 -12.64 -7.59 -20.28
CA ALA A 231 -13.63 -6.85 -21.04
C ALA A 231 -14.79 -7.74 -21.53
N ASN A 232 -14.47 -8.89 -22.11
CA ASN A 232 -15.47 -9.84 -22.60
C ASN A 232 -16.30 -10.45 -21.46
N GLN A 233 -15.68 -10.88 -20.35
CA GLN A 233 -16.38 -11.47 -19.22
C GLN A 233 -17.31 -10.49 -18.50
N ILE A 234 -16.91 -9.22 -18.41
CA ILE A 234 -17.70 -8.17 -17.74
C ILE A 234 -18.69 -7.51 -18.71
N ASN A 235 -18.62 -7.83 -20.00
CA ASN A 235 -19.38 -7.19 -21.08
C ASN A 235 -19.18 -5.67 -21.13
N MET A 236 -17.91 -5.25 -21.18
CA MET A 236 -17.51 -3.85 -21.27
C MET A 236 -16.41 -3.66 -22.31
N SER A 237 -16.20 -2.42 -22.75
CA SER A 237 -15.04 -2.11 -23.58
C SER A 237 -13.72 -2.25 -22.80
N THR A 238 -12.64 -2.67 -23.48
CA THR A 238 -11.28 -2.65 -22.90
C THR A 238 -10.88 -1.27 -22.36
N LYS A 239 -11.35 -0.18 -22.98
CA LYS A 239 -11.12 1.18 -22.50
C LYS A 239 -11.77 1.43 -21.13
N ALA A 240 -12.99 0.91 -20.92
CA ALA A 240 -13.67 1.04 -19.64
C ALA A 240 -12.98 0.22 -18.53
N ILE A 241 -12.57 -1.02 -18.83
CA ILE A 241 -11.80 -1.84 -17.88
C ILE A 241 -10.49 -1.17 -17.48
N ASN A 242 -9.72 -0.65 -18.44
CA ASN A 242 -8.49 0.08 -18.13
C ASN A 242 -8.76 1.31 -17.25
N ARG A 243 -9.81 2.09 -17.56
CA ARG A 243 -10.22 3.22 -16.71
C ARG A 243 -10.52 2.77 -15.28
N TYR A 244 -11.21 1.64 -15.09
CA TYR A 244 -11.53 1.15 -13.74
C TYR A 244 -10.29 0.64 -13.00
N LEU A 245 -9.36 -0.02 -13.69
CA LEU A 245 -8.07 -0.38 -13.12
C LEU A 245 -7.27 0.86 -12.70
N ASP A 246 -7.26 1.90 -13.53
CA ASP A 246 -6.58 3.17 -13.21
C ASP A 246 -7.23 3.85 -11.99
N ILE A 247 -8.55 3.78 -11.85
CA ILE A 247 -9.26 4.26 -10.65
C ILE A 247 -8.83 3.45 -9.41
N LEU A 248 -8.81 2.11 -9.51
CA LEU A 248 -8.41 1.25 -8.38
C LEU A 248 -6.96 1.47 -7.95
N GLU A 249 -6.06 1.74 -8.89
CA GLU A 249 -4.67 2.08 -8.58
C GLU A 249 -4.52 3.46 -7.96
N GLN A 250 -5.19 4.46 -8.52
CA GLN A 250 -5.14 5.81 -7.99
C GLN A 250 -5.84 5.90 -6.63
N THR A 251 -6.77 4.97 -6.35
CA THR A 251 -7.39 4.85 -5.04
C THR A 251 -6.59 4.03 -4.02
N TYR A 252 -5.46 3.44 -4.45
CA TYR A 252 -4.62 2.51 -3.68
C TYR A 252 -5.33 1.23 -3.23
N VAL A 253 -6.39 0.81 -3.94
CA VAL A 253 -7.13 -0.43 -3.66
C VAL A 253 -6.60 -1.62 -4.44
N ASN A 254 -6.03 -1.39 -5.62
CA ASN A 254 -5.39 -2.43 -6.41
C ASN A 254 -4.05 -1.93 -6.94
N TYR A 255 -3.11 -2.85 -7.20
CA TYR A 255 -1.81 -2.52 -7.75
C TYR A 255 -1.48 -3.44 -8.92
N ARG A 256 -1.05 -2.89 -10.06
CA ARG A 256 -0.45 -3.67 -11.14
C ARG A 256 1.06 -3.82 -10.94
N ILE A 257 1.57 -5.01 -11.19
CA ILE A 257 3.01 -5.23 -11.44
C ILE A 257 3.22 -5.72 -12.86
N TYR A 258 4.31 -5.28 -13.47
CA TYR A 258 4.65 -5.56 -14.86
C TYR A 258 5.81 -6.54 -14.97
N SER A 259 5.93 -7.16 -16.14
CA SER A 259 6.99 -8.14 -16.39
C SER A 259 8.37 -7.49 -16.44
N TYR A 260 9.37 -8.15 -15.87
CA TYR A 260 10.78 -7.80 -15.90
C TYR A 260 11.44 -8.29 -17.18
N SER A 261 12.18 -7.42 -17.87
CA SER A 261 13.02 -7.79 -18.99
C SER A 261 14.23 -6.84 -19.11
N ASN A 262 15.37 -7.33 -19.60
CA ASN A 262 16.54 -6.47 -19.86
C ASN A 262 16.40 -5.61 -21.14
N ASN A 263 15.43 -5.93 -21.99
CA ASN A 263 15.22 -5.22 -23.25
C ASN A 263 13.97 -4.35 -23.13
N LEU A 264 14.19 -3.04 -22.95
CA LEU A 264 13.15 -2.02 -22.85
C LEU A 264 12.08 -2.13 -23.97
N GLY A 265 12.44 -2.58 -25.17
CA GLY A 265 11.49 -2.77 -26.28
C GLY A 265 10.52 -3.95 -26.08
N ASN A 266 10.96 -5.03 -25.44
CA ASN A 266 10.09 -6.15 -25.07
C ASN A 266 9.28 -5.86 -23.80
N GLU A 267 9.80 -4.99 -22.93
CA GLU A 267 9.11 -4.53 -21.72
C GLU A 267 7.80 -3.77 -22.02
N LEU A 268 7.62 -3.28 -23.25
CA LEU A 268 6.40 -2.57 -23.67
C LEU A 268 5.19 -3.50 -23.95
N LYS A 269 5.40 -4.82 -24.09
CA LYS A 269 4.31 -5.82 -24.17
C LYS A 269 3.85 -6.20 -22.75
N LYS A 270 3.26 -5.24 -22.04
CA LYS A 270 3.03 -5.32 -20.59
C LYS A 270 1.84 -6.20 -20.21
N SER A 271 2.03 -7.52 -20.23
CA SER A 271 1.25 -8.38 -19.33
C SER A 271 1.48 -7.90 -17.89
N CYS A 272 0.42 -7.85 -17.10
CA CYS A 272 0.51 -7.47 -15.69
C CYS A 272 -0.16 -8.51 -14.81
N LYS A 273 0.29 -8.57 -13.55
CA LYS A 273 -0.44 -9.19 -12.45
C LYS A 273 -1.05 -8.08 -11.59
N THR A 274 -2.11 -8.41 -10.85
CA THR A 274 -2.76 -7.46 -9.94
C THR A 274 -2.84 -8.00 -8.53
N TYR A 275 -2.78 -7.08 -7.56
CA TYR A 275 -2.92 -7.38 -6.14
C TYR A 275 -3.79 -6.34 -5.45
N LEU A 276 -4.81 -6.79 -4.72
CA LEU A 276 -5.55 -5.96 -3.80
C LEU A 276 -4.66 -5.55 -2.61
N TYR A 277 -4.92 -4.36 -2.08
CA TYR A 277 -4.10 -3.74 -1.02
C TYR A 277 -4.16 -4.43 0.34
N ASP A 278 -5.11 -5.35 0.56
CA ASP A 278 -5.32 -6.03 1.82
C ASP A 278 -5.94 -7.43 1.62
N LEU A 279 -5.48 -8.40 2.42
CA LEU A 279 -5.93 -9.79 2.36
C LEU A 279 -7.37 -9.99 2.89
N GLY A 280 -7.76 -9.26 3.93
CA GLY A 280 -9.13 -9.28 4.43
C GLY A 280 -10.12 -8.73 3.41
N ILE A 281 -9.74 -7.66 2.71
CA ILE A 281 -10.55 -7.11 1.60
C ILE A 281 -10.67 -8.13 0.45
N ARG A 282 -9.58 -8.79 0.06
CA ARG A 282 -9.65 -9.87 -0.93
C ARG A 282 -10.61 -10.97 -0.50
N ASN A 283 -10.48 -11.43 0.74
CA ASN A 283 -11.24 -12.57 1.25
C ASN A 283 -12.73 -12.25 1.45
N ILE A 284 -13.11 -11.02 1.84
CA ILE A 284 -14.52 -10.62 1.92
C ILE A 284 -15.17 -10.52 0.54
N ILE A 285 -14.42 -10.09 -0.50
CA ILE A 285 -14.90 -10.07 -1.88
C ILE A 285 -15.20 -11.49 -2.38
N LEU A 286 -14.31 -12.45 -2.07
CA LEU A 286 -14.49 -13.86 -2.42
C LEU A 286 -15.46 -14.60 -1.50
N LYS A 287 -15.85 -13.99 -0.37
CA LYS A 287 -16.66 -14.58 0.70
C LYS A 287 -16.07 -15.88 1.25
N ASP A 288 -14.75 -15.97 1.27
CA ASP A 288 -14.03 -17.15 1.74
C ASP A 288 -13.09 -16.77 2.88
N PHE A 289 -13.42 -17.24 4.08
CA PHE A 289 -12.60 -17.17 5.28
C PHE A 289 -12.33 -18.58 5.85
N SER A 290 -12.46 -19.62 5.03
CA SER A 290 -12.09 -20.98 5.41
C SER A 290 -10.61 -21.04 5.81
N GLY A 291 -10.26 -21.98 6.70
CA GLY A 291 -8.90 -22.11 7.23
C GLY A 291 -7.87 -22.24 6.10
N VAL A 292 -6.71 -21.60 6.25
CA VAL A 292 -5.73 -21.42 5.16
C VAL A 292 -5.29 -22.75 4.56
N THR A 293 -5.21 -23.81 5.37
CA THR A 293 -4.82 -25.16 4.94
C THR A 293 -5.86 -25.84 4.05
N GLN A 294 -7.13 -25.48 4.17
CA GLN A 294 -8.26 -26.07 3.42
C GLN A 294 -8.50 -25.37 2.08
N ARG A 295 -7.91 -24.20 1.89
CA ARG A 295 -8.12 -23.35 0.71
C ARG A 295 -7.34 -23.84 -0.50
N LYS A 296 -8.01 -23.88 -1.64
CA LYS A 296 -7.38 -24.17 -2.94
C LYS A 296 -6.43 -23.07 -3.38
N ASP A 297 -6.74 -21.82 -3.05
CA ASP A 297 -5.96 -20.62 -3.38
C ASP A 297 -4.94 -20.24 -2.29
N ARG A 298 -4.57 -21.17 -1.39
CA ARG A 298 -3.61 -20.91 -0.31
C ARG A 298 -2.28 -20.34 -0.81
N GLY A 299 -1.80 -20.79 -1.98
CA GLY A 299 -0.59 -20.27 -2.60
C GLY A 299 -0.70 -18.77 -2.89
N THR A 300 -1.83 -18.34 -3.46
CA THR A 300 -2.15 -16.94 -3.74
C THR A 300 -2.20 -16.09 -2.47
N LEU A 301 -2.70 -16.64 -1.34
CA LEU A 301 -2.67 -15.92 -0.05
C LEU A 301 -1.23 -15.62 0.40
N PHE A 302 -0.34 -16.59 0.33
CA PHE A 302 1.08 -16.41 0.69
C PHE A 302 1.82 -15.49 -0.30
N GLU A 303 1.60 -15.64 -1.61
CA GLU A 303 2.15 -14.75 -2.64
C GLU A 303 1.71 -13.30 -2.40
N THR A 304 0.42 -13.10 -2.10
CA THR A 304 -0.13 -11.78 -1.76
C THR A 304 0.48 -11.21 -0.49
N PHE A 305 0.63 -12.02 0.56
CA PHE A 305 1.30 -11.60 1.79
C PHE A 305 2.72 -11.08 1.50
N VAL A 306 3.48 -11.82 0.69
CA VAL A 306 4.83 -11.43 0.28
C VAL A 306 4.80 -10.12 -0.51
N TYR A 307 3.91 -10.01 -1.50
CA TYR A 307 3.77 -8.79 -2.29
C TYR A 307 3.49 -7.55 -1.43
N LEU A 308 2.48 -7.64 -0.56
CA LEU A 308 2.07 -6.51 0.30
C LEU A 308 3.20 -6.08 1.22
N LYS A 309 3.98 -7.03 1.75
CA LYS A 309 5.16 -6.70 2.55
C LYS A 309 6.25 -6.04 1.70
N LEU A 310 6.58 -6.59 0.53
CA LEU A 310 7.59 -5.99 -0.38
C LEU A 310 7.24 -4.55 -0.73
N GLN A 311 5.95 -4.24 -0.95
CA GLN A 311 5.52 -2.86 -1.23
C GLN A 311 5.92 -1.87 -0.14
N THR A 312 5.91 -2.29 1.13
CA THR A 312 6.29 -1.42 2.27
C THR A 312 7.79 -1.12 2.32
N LEU A 313 8.60 -1.97 1.70
CA LEU A 313 10.06 -1.85 1.68
C LEU A 313 10.55 -0.88 0.60
N LEU A 314 9.74 -0.61 -0.43
CA LEU A 314 10.19 0.15 -1.60
C LEU A 314 10.73 1.54 -1.28
N GLU A 315 11.88 1.82 -1.90
CA GLU A 315 12.58 3.09 -1.98
C GLU A 315 12.44 3.71 -3.38
N PRO A 316 12.71 5.02 -3.56
CA PRO A 316 12.56 5.71 -4.85
C PRO A 316 13.32 5.08 -6.03
N ASN A 317 14.45 4.41 -5.76
CA ASN A 317 15.29 3.73 -6.73
C ASN A 317 14.98 2.23 -6.87
N SER A 318 13.82 1.78 -6.37
CA SER A 318 13.41 0.38 -6.40
C SER A 318 11.99 0.18 -6.90
N GLU A 319 11.72 -0.99 -7.49
CA GLU A 319 10.40 -1.39 -7.97
C GLU A 319 10.21 -2.92 -7.89
N ILE A 320 8.94 -3.34 -7.90
CA ILE A 320 8.55 -4.77 -7.96
C ILE A 320 8.06 -5.08 -9.36
N LYS A 321 8.65 -6.11 -9.97
CA LYS A 321 8.21 -6.72 -11.22
C LYS A 321 7.94 -8.20 -11.00
N PHE A 322 7.49 -8.92 -12.02
CA PHE A 322 7.48 -10.38 -12.05
C PHE A 322 8.25 -10.87 -13.29
N TRP A 323 8.70 -12.11 -13.35
CA TRP A 323 9.36 -12.61 -14.56
C TRP A 323 8.66 -13.86 -15.09
N ARG A 324 8.46 -13.92 -16.41
CA ARG A 324 7.83 -15.08 -17.06
C ARG A 324 8.38 -15.29 -18.47
N THR A 325 8.57 -16.54 -18.88
CA THR A 325 8.93 -16.90 -20.26
C THR A 325 7.71 -17.28 -21.09
N LYS A 326 7.87 -17.34 -22.42
CA LYS A 326 6.85 -17.91 -23.32
C LYS A 326 6.55 -19.38 -23.00
N ASP A 327 7.56 -20.11 -22.56
CA ASP A 327 7.47 -21.53 -22.18
C ASP A 327 6.82 -21.74 -20.80
N GLY A 328 6.43 -20.66 -20.12
CA GLY A 328 5.67 -20.70 -18.87
C GLY A 328 6.51 -20.78 -17.60
N ASP A 329 7.84 -20.75 -17.69
CA ASP A 329 8.73 -20.61 -16.53
C ASP A 329 8.52 -19.22 -15.90
N GLU A 330 8.46 -19.15 -14.57
CA GLU A 330 8.07 -17.94 -13.85
C GLU A 330 8.85 -17.76 -12.55
N VAL A 331 9.07 -16.50 -12.18
CA VAL A 331 9.48 -16.09 -10.83
C VAL A 331 8.47 -15.06 -10.34
N ASP A 332 7.92 -15.31 -9.15
CA ASP A 332 6.76 -14.57 -8.62
C ASP A 332 7.01 -13.06 -8.57
N PHE A 333 8.17 -12.66 -8.01
CA PHE A 333 8.59 -11.26 -7.94
C PHE A 333 10.06 -11.08 -8.29
N ILE A 334 10.37 -9.98 -8.95
CA ILE A 334 11.72 -9.44 -9.12
C ILE A 334 11.74 -8.08 -8.44
N LEU A 335 12.45 -8.00 -7.32
CA LEU A 335 12.76 -6.75 -6.68
C LEU A 335 13.93 -6.12 -7.43
N VAL A 336 13.70 -4.98 -8.09
CA VAL A 336 14.74 -4.28 -8.83
C VAL A 336 15.19 -3.11 -7.97
N LYS A 337 16.47 -3.06 -7.58
CA LYS A 337 17.10 -1.90 -6.91
C LYS A 337 18.31 -1.47 -7.71
N ASP A 338 18.39 -0.19 -8.08
CA ASP A 338 19.47 0.36 -8.90
C ASP A 338 19.71 -0.43 -10.20
N ARG A 339 18.60 -0.85 -10.83
CA ARG A 339 18.56 -1.72 -12.04
C ARG A 339 19.12 -3.14 -11.85
N LYS A 340 19.56 -3.51 -10.65
CA LYS A 340 19.96 -4.89 -10.31
C LYS A 340 18.72 -5.71 -9.92
N PRO A 341 18.51 -6.89 -10.51
CA PRO A 341 17.38 -7.76 -10.15
C PRO A 341 17.73 -8.64 -8.95
N PHE A 342 16.76 -8.77 -8.04
CA PHE A 342 16.77 -9.69 -6.92
C PHE A 342 15.49 -10.53 -6.97
N PRO A 343 15.53 -11.77 -7.48
CA PRO A 343 14.36 -12.61 -7.59
C PRO A 343 13.88 -13.07 -6.20
N VAL A 344 12.57 -13.04 -6.01
CA VAL A 344 11.86 -13.51 -4.83
C VAL A 344 10.81 -14.52 -5.27
N GLU A 345 10.97 -15.76 -4.84
CA GLU A 345 10.09 -16.89 -5.13
C GLU A 345 9.30 -17.26 -3.87
N VAL A 346 8.00 -17.57 -4.03
CA VAL A 346 7.11 -17.90 -2.91
C VAL A 346 6.65 -19.35 -3.03
N LYS A 347 6.84 -20.12 -1.96
CA LYS A 347 6.41 -21.51 -1.89
C LYS A 347 5.74 -21.81 -0.56
N ALA A 348 4.46 -22.17 -0.59
CA ALA A 348 3.75 -22.58 0.63
C ALA A 348 4.43 -23.78 1.31
N ASN A 349 4.87 -24.76 0.50
CA ASN A 349 5.72 -25.87 0.93
C ASN A 349 6.89 -25.97 -0.04
N LEU A 350 8.06 -26.29 0.50
CA LEU A 350 9.31 -26.45 -0.25
C LEU A 350 10.05 -27.65 0.32
N GLU A 351 10.62 -28.48 -0.55
CA GLU A 351 11.56 -29.52 -0.12
C GLU A 351 12.92 -28.92 0.25
N LYS A 352 13.68 -29.63 1.08
CA LYS A 352 14.97 -29.12 1.58
C LYS A 352 15.94 -28.85 0.42
N ASN A 353 16.47 -27.62 0.37
CA ASN A 353 17.38 -27.13 -0.68
C ASN A 353 16.81 -27.21 -2.12
N GLU A 354 15.49 -27.33 -2.27
CA GLU A 354 14.85 -27.32 -3.58
C GLU A 354 14.97 -25.93 -4.22
N ILE A 355 15.42 -25.88 -5.47
CA ILE A 355 15.45 -24.66 -6.27
C ILE A 355 14.36 -24.78 -7.35
N PRO A 356 13.29 -23.98 -7.27
CA PRO A 356 12.22 -24.02 -8.26
C PRO A 356 12.74 -23.78 -9.68
N ARG A 357 12.20 -24.52 -10.64
CA ARG A 357 12.64 -24.51 -12.05
C ARG A 357 12.68 -23.09 -12.64
N GLY A 358 11.68 -22.27 -12.33
CA GLY A 358 11.59 -20.88 -12.81
C GLY A 358 12.72 -20.00 -12.26
N LEU A 359 13.00 -20.08 -10.97
CA LEU A 359 14.14 -19.40 -10.33
C LEU A 359 15.47 -19.85 -10.94
N ASN A 360 15.67 -21.16 -11.15
CA ASN A 360 16.87 -21.67 -11.79
C ASN A 360 17.06 -21.12 -13.21
N ARG A 361 15.99 -21.13 -14.03
CA ARG A 361 15.97 -20.56 -15.39
C ARG A 361 16.27 -19.06 -15.39
N PHE A 362 15.76 -18.33 -14.39
CA PHE A 362 16.07 -16.91 -14.22
C PHE A 362 17.56 -16.70 -13.97
N LEU A 363 18.16 -17.40 -13.00
CA LEU A 363 19.57 -17.24 -12.64
C LEU A 363 20.52 -17.58 -13.79
N LEU A 364 20.19 -18.60 -14.59
CA LEU A 364 20.94 -18.93 -15.81
C LEU A 364 20.90 -17.79 -16.86
N ARG A 365 19.75 -17.11 -16.97
CA ARG A 365 19.54 -16.01 -17.91
C ARG A 365 20.18 -14.70 -17.42
N TYR A 366 20.11 -14.42 -16.12
CA TYR A 366 20.56 -13.17 -15.51
C TYR A 366 21.76 -13.44 -14.60
N LYS A 367 22.90 -13.78 -15.19
CA LYS A 367 24.12 -14.23 -14.48
C LYS A 367 24.72 -13.21 -13.50
N ASN A 368 24.36 -11.93 -13.60
CA ASN A 368 24.82 -10.88 -12.69
C ASN A 368 23.96 -10.77 -11.42
N THR A 369 22.97 -11.65 -11.25
CA THR A 369 22.14 -11.72 -10.04
C THR A 369 22.98 -12.32 -8.92
N THR A 370 23.24 -11.53 -7.87
CA THR A 370 24.11 -11.92 -6.76
C THR A 370 23.36 -12.53 -5.58
N GLN A 371 22.09 -12.17 -5.40
CA GLN A 371 21.24 -12.67 -4.32
C GLN A 371 19.85 -13.02 -4.84
N ALA A 372 19.24 -14.06 -4.27
CA ALA A 372 17.89 -14.51 -4.52
C ALA A 372 17.22 -14.93 -3.21
N PHE A 373 15.90 -14.86 -3.15
CA PHE A 373 15.14 -15.13 -1.93
C PHE A 373 14.02 -16.13 -2.21
N LEU A 374 13.92 -17.14 -1.35
CA LEU A 374 12.86 -18.12 -1.39
C LEU A 374 12.09 -18.08 -0.07
N ILE A 375 10.89 -17.52 -0.12
CA ILE A 375 10.03 -17.33 1.04
C ILE A 375 9.09 -18.53 1.16
N ASN A 376 9.13 -19.20 2.30
CA ASN A 376 8.39 -20.44 2.52
C ASN A 376 7.90 -20.59 3.96
N GLN A 377 7.30 -21.74 4.31
CA GLN A 377 6.73 -21.93 5.65
C GLN A 377 7.75 -22.39 6.71
N LYS A 378 8.81 -23.12 6.35
CA LYS A 378 9.64 -23.87 7.31
C LYS A 378 11.16 -23.75 7.11
N GLU A 379 11.61 -23.86 5.87
CA GLU A 379 13.03 -23.89 5.51
C GLU A 379 13.71 -22.54 5.77
N ARG A 380 14.90 -22.62 6.36
CA ARG A 380 15.80 -21.51 6.64
C ARG A 380 17.21 -21.88 6.19
N GLY A 381 17.95 -20.89 5.71
CA GLY A 381 19.37 -21.07 5.41
C GLY A 381 19.80 -20.28 4.19
N CYS A 382 20.98 -20.61 3.69
CA CYS A 382 21.53 -20.02 2.48
C CYS A 382 22.35 -21.07 1.74
N ILE A 383 22.23 -21.09 0.41
CA ILE A 383 23.07 -21.92 -0.46
C ILE A 383 23.67 -21.05 -1.58
N GLU A 384 24.79 -21.49 -2.13
CA GLU A 384 25.34 -20.91 -3.35
C GLU A 384 24.88 -21.70 -4.57
N HIS A 385 24.38 -21.00 -5.59
CA HIS A 385 23.91 -21.59 -6.84
C HIS A 385 24.16 -20.63 -8.00
N HIS A 386 24.88 -21.07 -9.04
CA HIS A 386 25.25 -20.22 -10.19
C HIS A 386 25.90 -18.86 -9.83
N SER A 387 26.76 -18.82 -8.80
CA SER A 387 27.37 -17.58 -8.27
C SER A 387 26.38 -16.59 -7.63
N CYS A 388 25.17 -17.05 -7.32
CA CYS A 388 24.14 -16.34 -6.59
C CYS A 388 23.96 -16.99 -5.21
N LYS A 389 23.80 -16.17 -4.16
CA LYS A 389 23.39 -16.63 -2.83
C LYS A 389 21.87 -16.70 -2.77
N ILE A 390 21.33 -17.91 -2.62
CA ILE A 390 19.88 -18.12 -2.45
C ILE A 390 19.59 -18.22 -0.95
N HIS A 391 18.79 -17.30 -0.44
CA HIS A 391 18.37 -17.23 0.96
C HIS A 391 16.99 -17.85 1.13
N PHE A 392 16.89 -18.87 1.99
CA PHE A 392 15.63 -19.48 2.39
C PHE A 392 15.15 -18.82 3.68
N LEU A 393 13.93 -18.29 3.64
CA LEU A 393 13.34 -17.55 4.75
C LEU A 393 11.93 -18.04 5.01
N THR A 394 11.57 -18.14 6.29
CA THR A 394 10.17 -18.37 6.61
C THR A 394 9.35 -17.10 6.39
N PHE A 395 8.03 -17.22 6.17
CA PHE A 395 7.12 -16.08 6.12
C PHE A 395 7.22 -15.20 7.37
N GLU A 396 7.48 -15.81 8.53
CA GLU A 396 7.67 -15.12 9.81
C GLU A 396 8.97 -14.31 9.83
N ASP A 397 10.09 -14.87 9.36
CA ASP A 397 11.36 -14.13 9.28
C ASP A 397 11.27 -12.99 8.27
N PHE A 398 10.65 -13.25 7.12
CA PHE A 398 10.42 -12.26 6.08
C PHE A 398 9.48 -11.13 6.55
N SER A 399 8.50 -11.43 7.41
CA SER A 399 7.59 -10.41 7.95
C SER A 399 8.31 -9.29 8.70
N LYS A 400 9.49 -9.59 9.27
CA LYS A 400 10.33 -8.67 10.06
C LYS A 400 11.26 -7.82 9.20
N TRP A 401 11.34 -8.05 7.90
CA TRP A 401 12.15 -7.22 7.01
C TRP A 401 11.72 -5.75 7.09
N ASP A 402 12.69 -4.85 7.10
CA ASP A 402 12.47 -3.41 7.02
C ASP A 402 13.30 -2.83 5.87
N ARG A 403 13.32 -1.50 5.74
CA ARG A 403 14.05 -0.86 4.62
C ARG A 403 15.57 -1.06 4.70
N THR A 404 16.12 -1.31 5.88
CA THR A 404 17.57 -1.55 6.03
C THR A 404 18.02 -2.81 5.30
N PHE A 405 17.11 -3.76 5.06
CA PHE A 405 17.39 -4.92 4.21
C PHE A 405 17.81 -4.51 2.80
N LEU A 406 17.14 -3.52 2.19
CA LEU A 406 17.47 -3.06 0.85
C LEU A 406 18.87 -2.46 0.76
N ASP A 407 19.36 -1.84 1.84
CA ASP A 407 20.71 -1.27 1.89
C ASP A 407 21.79 -2.35 1.90
N ASN A 408 21.45 -3.55 2.39
CA ASN A 408 22.32 -4.71 2.43
C ASN A 408 22.31 -5.54 1.12
N LEU A 409 21.51 -5.16 0.12
CA LEU A 409 21.50 -5.80 -1.21
C LEU A 409 22.64 -5.33 -2.14
N GLY A 410 23.46 -4.36 -1.67
CA GLY A 410 24.49 -3.63 -2.44
C GLY A 410 25.68 -4.46 -2.92
#